data_AF-A0A059F4M1-F1
#
_entry.id   AF-A0A059F4M1-F1
#
_cell.length_a   1.000
_cell.length_b   1.000
_cell.length_c   1.000
_cell.angle_alpha   90.00
_cell.angle_beta   90.00
_cell.angle_gamma   90.00
#
_symmetry.space_group_name_H-M   'P 1'
#
loop_
_entity.id
_entity.type
_entity.pdbx_description
1 polymer ?
#
loop_
_entity_poly.entity_id
_entity_poly.type
_entity_poly.pdbx_seq_one_letter_code
_entity_poly.pdbx_strand_id
1 'polypeptide(L)'
;MNQENIDDRVHKDYYYFINQDAVLIRQEKNNLMPRVEYNEYLKTFYKKKTQLIFSKYKNSPWFIKRYQNKKHNYKGRLTGFIEHLKEDFFVNNVLIKEIKDEIKEEELKDLAAKCLYFKEFNEFISLKEKNQQFIRNAIISIDGDLNESVKFLESISEGTNLEFEPIILEETSRRTSIKSPDDLSNVKIIVKILCDNYGLTNESINGTDLLKFLEGEAIKSLNEFNYYLNFLRKVFLFCYYCLKQFDSYMELNLRCGVNHEFSSDCIVDLSEQRIFDRNINVIKTWVNFPIIMEEIKNDDRDSAIDKYVIKKDAQVFGCKLCSKDFSGLHFVRLHLNKRHPECLKDLQNEFNAFDNFLSNIDYKMFSRLSGIDIFYLPKFLNEVNNLNKIRYSERVFSGEIVIKRK
;
A
#
# COMPACT_ATOMS: atom_id res chain seq x y z
N MET A 1 -37.14 42.96 1.21
CA MET A 1 -37.56 41.56 0.99
C MET A 1 -36.31 40.80 0.60
N ASN A 2 -35.56 40.33 1.60
CA ASN A 2 -34.29 39.63 1.40
C ASN A 2 -34.62 38.17 1.02
N GLN A 3 -34.22 37.77 -0.20
CA GLN A 3 -34.14 36.36 -0.55
C GLN A 3 -33.03 35.73 0.28
N GLU A 4 -33.41 34.87 1.22
CA GLU A 4 -32.51 34.10 2.05
C GLU A 4 -31.66 33.16 1.19
N ASN A 5 -30.36 33.13 1.52
CA ASN A 5 -29.38 32.15 1.06
C ASN A 5 -29.97 30.74 1.15
N ILE A 6 -30.15 30.10 0.01
CA ILE A 6 -30.34 28.65 -0.05
C ILE A 6 -29.03 28.02 0.44
N ASP A 7 -29.16 27.28 1.52
CA ASP A 7 -28.10 26.59 2.23
C ASP A 7 -27.49 25.47 1.36
N ASP A 8 -26.41 25.77 0.63
CA ASP A 8 -25.63 24.85 -0.23
C ASP A 8 -24.87 23.74 0.56
N ARG A 9 -25.50 23.11 1.56
CA ARG A 9 -24.90 22.01 2.33
C ARG A 9 -25.17 20.67 1.67
N VAL A 10 -24.14 20.08 1.06
CA VAL A 10 -24.20 18.72 0.50
C VAL A 10 -24.19 17.69 1.63
N HIS A 11 -25.27 16.92 1.76
CA HIS A 11 -25.32 15.77 2.66
C HIS A 11 -24.42 14.64 2.15
N LYS A 12 -23.46 14.21 2.98
CA LYS A 12 -22.58 13.07 2.71
C LYS A 12 -22.90 11.95 3.70
N ASP A 13 -23.11 10.74 3.19
CA ASP A 13 -23.46 9.56 3.98
C ASP A 13 -22.25 8.61 4.15
N TYR A 14 -22.46 7.49 4.85
CA TYR A 14 -21.44 6.46 5.04
C TYR A 14 -20.87 5.95 3.71
N TYR A 15 -21.73 5.77 2.70
CA TYR A 15 -21.35 5.28 1.37
C TYR A 15 -20.42 6.26 0.66
N TYR A 16 -20.63 7.57 0.81
CA TYR A 16 -19.73 8.58 0.28
C TYR A 16 -18.29 8.36 0.79
N PHE A 17 -18.09 8.16 2.09
CA PHE A 17 -16.77 8.07 2.70
C PHE A 17 -16.03 6.77 2.39
N ILE A 18 -16.73 5.63 2.34
CA ILE A 18 -16.11 4.35 1.95
C ILE A 18 -15.69 4.32 0.47
N ASN A 19 -16.18 5.25 -0.34
CA ASN A 19 -15.85 5.38 -1.75
C ASN A 19 -14.69 6.36 -2.03
N GLN A 20 -14.20 7.07 -1.02
CA GLN A 20 -13.10 8.03 -1.21
C GLN A 20 -11.76 7.34 -1.40
N ASP A 21 -10.77 8.07 -1.91
CA ASP A 21 -9.41 7.54 -2.16
C ASP A 21 -8.48 7.58 -0.95
N ALA A 22 -8.90 8.22 0.15
CA ALA A 22 -8.16 8.25 1.41
C ALA A 22 -9.04 7.78 2.56
N VAL A 23 -8.44 7.02 3.48
CA VAL A 23 -9.10 6.58 4.72
C VAL A 23 -9.19 7.73 5.70
N LEU A 24 -10.30 7.87 6.41
CA LEU A 24 -10.44 8.83 7.50
C LEU A 24 -9.62 8.38 8.72
N ILE A 25 -8.91 9.30 9.39
CA ILE A 25 -8.35 9.00 10.72
C ILE A 25 -9.46 8.98 11.77
N ARG A 26 -9.21 8.37 12.95
CA ARG A 26 -10.21 8.21 14.01
C ARG A 26 -10.92 9.53 14.39
N GLN A 27 -10.16 10.61 14.53
CA GLN A 27 -10.71 11.93 14.87
C GLN A 27 -11.62 12.46 13.76
N GLU A 28 -11.15 12.43 12.50
CA GLU A 28 -11.95 12.81 11.32
C GLU A 28 -13.24 11.98 11.29
N LYS A 29 -13.13 10.65 11.35
CA LYS A 29 -14.29 9.75 11.37
C LYS A 29 -15.25 10.05 12.52
N ASN A 30 -14.76 10.30 13.74
CA ASN A 30 -15.62 10.61 14.89
C ASN A 30 -16.40 11.91 14.69
N ASN A 31 -15.78 12.91 14.07
CA ASN A 31 -16.44 14.18 13.78
C ASN A 31 -17.52 14.03 12.70
N LEU A 32 -17.28 13.15 11.71
CA LEU A 32 -18.19 12.97 10.57
C LEU A 32 -19.29 11.95 10.85
N MET A 33 -18.94 10.83 11.48
CA MET A 33 -19.78 9.66 11.66
C MET A 33 -19.63 9.16 13.11
N PRO A 34 -20.17 9.89 14.10
CA PRO A 34 -19.96 9.59 15.52
C PRO A 34 -20.57 8.25 15.94
N ARG A 35 -21.65 7.82 15.27
CA ARG A 35 -22.37 6.57 15.58
C ARG A 35 -21.80 5.32 14.88
N VAL A 36 -20.85 5.50 13.96
CA VAL A 36 -20.22 4.38 13.26
C VAL A 36 -18.93 4.04 14.00
N GLU A 37 -18.81 2.77 14.42
CA GLU A 37 -17.57 2.28 15.02
C GLU A 37 -16.39 2.39 14.04
N TYR A 38 -15.24 2.86 14.53
CA TYR A 38 -14.10 3.14 13.66
C TYR A 38 -13.57 1.89 12.97
N ASN A 39 -13.53 0.76 13.68
CA ASN A 39 -13.05 -0.51 13.12
C ASN A 39 -14.00 -1.05 12.05
N GLU A 40 -15.32 -0.90 12.22
CA GLU A 40 -16.31 -1.27 11.20
C GLU A 40 -16.16 -0.44 9.92
N TYR A 41 -15.91 0.86 10.07
CA TYR A 41 -15.58 1.75 8.95
C TYR A 41 -14.31 1.29 8.23
N LEU A 42 -13.22 1.03 8.97
CA LEU A 42 -11.96 0.56 8.38
C LEU A 42 -12.13 -0.77 7.65
N LYS A 43 -12.83 -1.74 8.25
CA LYS A 43 -13.13 -3.04 7.64
C LYS A 43 -13.85 -2.87 6.32
N THR A 44 -14.91 -2.07 6.29
CA THR A 44 -15.69 -1.83 5.07
C THR A 44 -14.87 -1.09 4.00
N PHE A 45 -14.14 -0.05 4.40
CA PHE A 45 -13.29 0.74 3.51
C PHE A 45 -12.23 -0.15 2.86
N TYR A 46 -11.46 -0.90 3.65
CA TYR A 46 -10.40 -1.76 3.14
C TYR A 46 -10.95 -2.93 2.34
N LYS A 47 -12.06 -3.57 2.75
CA LYS A 47 -12.72 -4.64 1.97
C LYS A 47 -13.00 -4.19 0.55
N LYS A 48 -13.60 -3.00 0.40
CA LYS A 48 -13.91 -2.45 -0.92
C LYS A 48 -12.64 -2.17 -1.74
N LYS A 49 -11.63 -1.55 -1.13
CA LYS A 49 -10.38 -1.18 -1.82
C LYS A 49 -9.56 -2.40 -2.23
N THR A 50 -9.44 -3.41 -1.36
CA THR A 50 -8.71 -4.65 -1.68
C THR A 50 -9.40 -5.43 -2.80
N GLN A 51 -10.73 -5.56 -2.78
CA GLN A 51 -11.49 -6.18 -3.87
C GLN A 51 -11.32 -5.44 -5.21
N LEU A 52 -11.34 -4.10 -5.19
CA LEU A 52 -11.11 -3.29 -6.39
C LEU A 52 -9.71 -3.50 -6.97
N ILE A 53 -8.67 -3.47 -6.14
CA ILE A 53 -7.29 -3.68 -6.59
C ILE A 53 -7.11 -5.12 -7.09
N PHE A 54 -7.60 -6.10 -6.34
CA PHE A 54 -7.47 -7.52 -6.70
C PHE A 54 -8.18 -7.82 -8.02
N SER A 55 -9.45 -7.43 -8.17
CA SER A 55 -10.19 -7.64 -9.43
C SER A 55 -9.49 -7.02 -10.63
N LYS A 56 -8.84 -5.86 -10.46
CA LYS A 56 -8.12 -5.17 -11.53
C LYS A 56 -6.79 -5.83 -11.91
N TYR A 57 -6.01 -6.32 -10.94
CA TYR A 57 -4.62 -6.71 -11.17
C TYR A 57 -4.31 -8.20 -10.90
N LYS A 58 -5.26 -9.02 -10.44
CA LYS A 58 -5.03 -10.44 -10.07
C LYS A 58 -4.34 -11.29 -11.15
N ASN A 59 -4.46 -10.90 -12.41
CA ASN A 59 -3.86 -11.60 -13.56
C ASN A 59 -2.58 -10.94 -14.08
N SER A 60 -2.20 -9.75 -13.59
CA SER A 60 -0.97 -9.07 -14.03
C SER A 60 0.26 -9.83 -13.51
N PRO A 61 1.29 -10.08 -14.34
CA PRO A 61 2.49 -10.83 -13.93
C PRO A 61 3.18 -10.24 -12.70
N TRP A 62 3.31 -8.91 -12.64
CA TRP A 62 3.92 -8.22 -11.50
C TRP A 62 3.14 -8.41 -10.20
N PHE A 63 1.81 -8.45 -10.28
CA PHE A 63 0.93 -8.60 -9.12
C PHE A 63 1.01 -10.02 -8.57
N ILE A 64 0.94 -11.02 -9.46
CA ILE A 64 1.11 -12.44 -9.10
C ILE A 64 2.47 -12.63 -8.43
N LYS A 65 3.54 -12.16 -9.08
CA LYS A 65 4.89 -12.27 -8.54
C LYS A 65 4.99 -11.65 -7.14
N ARG A 66 4.48 -10.43 -6.97
CA ARG A 66 4.65 -9.68 -5.72
C ARG A 66 3.76 -10.18 -4.58
N TYR A 67 2.48 -10.43 -4.86
CA TYR A 67 1.47 -10.63 -3.83
C TYR A 67 0.91 -12.06 -3.76
N GLN A 68 1.20 -12.91 -4.75
CA GLN A 68 0.86 -14.33 -4.67
C GLN A 68 2.08 -15.19 -4.33
N ASN A 69 3.29 -14.80 -4.79
CA ASN A 69 4.48 -15.65 -4.71
C ASN A 69 5.59 -15.14 -3.76
N LYS A 70 5.77 -13.81 -3.59
CA LYS A 70 6.97 -13.26 -2.96
C LYS A 70 6.85 -13.13 -1.44
N LYS A 71 7.90 -13.56 -0.73
CA LYS A 71 8.26 -13.10 0.62
C LYS A 71 9.45 -12.15 0.52
N HIS A 72 9.37 -10.99 1.15
CA HIS A 72 10.47 -10.04 1.23
C HIS A 72 11.61 -10.58 2.12
N ASN A 73 12.87 -10.35 1.74
CA ASN A 73 14.04 -10.80 2.51
C ASN A 73 14.47 -9.76 3.56
N TYR A 74 13.57 -9.41 4.48
CA TYR A 74 13.89 -8.44 5.53
C TYR A 74 14.91 -8.96 6.55
N LYS A 75 14.93 -10.28 6.80
CA LYS A 75 15.93 -10.91 7.68
C LYS A 75 17.34 -10.76 7.12
N GLY A 76 17.55 -11.02 5.83
CA GLY A 76 18.85 -10.83 5.20
C GLY A 76 19.32 -9.37 5.26
N ARG A 77 18.42 -8.40 5.05
CA ARG A 77 18.75 -6.97 5.21
C ARG A 77 19.04 -6.59 6.65
N LEU A 78 18.32 -7.17 7.62
CA LEU A 78 18.62 -6.99 9.04
C LEU A 78 20.03 -7.50 9.36
N THR A 79 20.39 -8.69 8.89
CA THR A 79 21.76 -9.23 9.04
C THR A 79 22.79 -8.27 8.44
N GLY A 80 22.57 -7.81 7.20
CA GLY A 80 23.49 -6.86 6.55
C GLY A 80 23.61 -5.52 7.30
N PHE A 81 22.53 -5.04 7.91
CA PHE A 81 22.56 -3.85 8.76
C PHE A 81 23.42 -4.05 10.02
N ILE A 82 23.27 -5.19 10.71
CA ILE A 82 24.03 -5.54 11.91
C ILE A 82 25.52 -5.74 11.57
N GLU A 83 25.81 -6.35 10.43
CA GLU A 83 27.18 -6.58 9.94
C GLU A 83 27.81 -5.32 9.32
N HIS A 84 27.09 -4.19 9.30
CA HIS A 84 27.53 -2.94 8.69
C HIS A 84 27.96 -3.09 7.22
N LEU A 85 27.29 -3.95 6.47
CA LEU A 85 27.54 -4.13 5.04
C LEU A 85 27.25 -2.82 4.30
N LYS A 86 28.18 -2.42 3.44
CA LYS A 86 27.98 -1.29 2.53
C LYS A 86 27.07 -1.72 1.39
N GLU A 87 26.13 -0.86 1.05
CA GLU A 87 25.33 -1.00 -0.15
C GLU A 87 26.10 -0.35 -1.29
N ASP A 88 26.15 -0.99 -2.45
CA ASP A 88 26.75 -0.40 -3.63
C ASP A 88 25.94 0.83 -4.07
N PHE A 89 26.64 1.89 -4.44
CA PHE A 89 26.05 3.10 -5.00
C PHE A 89 26.57 3.28 -6.42
N PHE A 90 25.68 3.20 -7.39
CA PHE A 90 26.00 3.39 -8.80
C PHE A 90 25.60 4.79 -9.22
N VAL A 91 26.57 5.58 -9.67
CA VAL A 91 26.35 6.95 -10.14
C VAL A 91 25.58 6.94 -11.47
N ASN A 92 26.00 6.09 -12.42
CA ASN A 92 25.41 6.04 -13.76
C ASN A 92 24.33 4.96 -13.83
N ASN A 93 23.13 5.37 -14.24
CA ASN A 93 21.95 4.52 -14.28
C ASN A 93 21.12 4.80 -15.54
N VAL A 94 20.50 3.77 -16.10
CA VAL A 94 19.51 3.90 -17.17
C VAL A 94 18.14 3.53 -16.62
N LEU A 95 17.18 4.45 -16.69
CA LEU A 95 15.80 4.22 -16.29
C LEU A 95 14.96 3.82 -17.49
N ILE A 96 14.25 2.70 -17.36
CA ILE A 96 13.23 2.24 -18.29
C ILE A 96 11.86 2.60 -17.72
N LYS A 97 11.10 3.43 -18.44
CA LYS A 97 9.80 3.96 -17.97
C LYS A 97 8.60 3.20 -18.55
N GLU A 98 7.52 3.14 -17.77
CA GLU A 98 6.18 2.69 -18.19
C GLU A 98 6.18 1.36 -18.98
N ILE A 99 6.92 0.38 -18.48
CA ILE A 99 7.05 -0.97 -19.06
C ILE A 99 5.66 -1.62 -19.11
N LYS A 100 5.29 -2.15 -20.27
CA LYS A 100 4.00 -2.80 -20.47
C LYS A 100 3.94 -4.18 -19.81
N ASP A 101 2.75 -4.62 -19.41
CA ASP A 101 2.53 -5.89 -18.71
C ASP A 101 2.86 -7.11 -19.59
N GLU A 102 2.85 -6.98 -20.92
CA GLU A 102 3.19 -8.07 -21.85
C GLU A 102 4.68 -8.42 -21.84
N ILE A 103 5.55 -7.45 -21.51
CA ILE A 103 7.01 -7.66 -21.49
C ILE A 103 7.38 -8.35 -20.18
N LYS A 104 7.90 -9.56 -20.26
CA LYS A 104 8.28 -10.33 -19.06
C LYS A 104 9.53 -9.77 -18.41
N GLU A 105 9.66 -9.96 -17.10
CA GLU A 105 10.86 -9.54 -16.36
C GLU A 105 12.11 -10.26 -16.84
N GLU A 106 12.01 -11.53 -17.23
CA GLU A 106 13.13 -12.29 -17.77
C GLU A 106 13.67 -11.66 -19.06
N GLU A 107 12.77 -11.20 -19.94
CA GLU A 107 13.15 -10.52 -21.20
C GLU A 107 13.87 -9.19 -20.92
N LEU A 108 13.42 -8.44 -19.89
CA LEU A 108 14.08 -7.21 -19.46
C LEU A 108 15.46 -7.48 -18.84
N LYS A 109 15.59 -8.56 -18.07
CA LYS A 109 16.88 -8.97 -17.50
C LYS A 109 17.86 -9.37 -18.59
N ASP A 110 17.41 -10.14 -19.57
CA ASP A 110 18.23 -10.54 -20.71
C ASP A 110 18.66 -9.33 -21.55
N LEU A 111 17.78 -8.33 -21.69
CA LEU A 111 18.10 -7.06 -22.32
C LEU A 111 19.13 -6.27 -21.49
N ALA A 112 18.90 -6.12 -20.18
CA ALA A 112 19.77 -5.39 -19.28
C ALA A 112 21.18 -6.01 -19.19
N ALA A 113 21.27 -7.35 -19.18
CA ALA A 113 22.54 -8.07 -19.13
C ALA A 113 23.42 -7.85 -20.37
N LYS A 114 22.82 -7.45 -21.50
CA LYS A 114 23.56 -7.07 -22.72
C LYS A 114 24.04 -5.63 -22.68
N CYS A 115 23.52 -4.80 -21.78
CA CYS A 115 23.91 -3.40 -21.65
C CYS A 115 25.43 -3.27 -21.43
N LEU A 116 26.04 -2.31 -22.12
CA LEU A 116 27.45 -2.00 -21.90
C LEU A 116 27.65 -1.56 -20.45
N TYR A 117 28.72 -2.05 -19.83
CA TYR A 117 29.10 -1.74 -18.45
C TYR A 117 28.08 -2.16 -17.37
N PHE A 118 27.23 -3.14 -17.67
CA PHE A 118 26.21 -3.64 -16.75
C PHE A 118 26.75 -4.05 -15.38
N LYS A 119 26.05 -3.65 -14.32
CA LYS A 119 26.29 -4.09 -12.93
C LYS A 119 25.05 -4.71 -12.30
N GLU A 120 23.91 -4.03 -12.40
CA GLU A 120 22.71 -4.41 -11.68
C GLU A 120 21.43 -4.07 -12.46
N PHE A 121 20.39 -4.86 -12.26
CA PHE A 121 19.04 -4.61 -12.78
C PHE A 121 18.01 -4.66 -11.65
N ASN A 122 17.20 -3.62 -11.54
CA ASN A 122 16.12 -3.52 -10.55
C ASN A 122 14.81 -3.11 -11.19
N GLU A 123 13.83 -4.01 -11.23
CA GLU A 123 12.45 -3.66 -11.57
C GLU A 123 11.68 -3.21 -10.33
N PHE A 124 10.88 -2.14 -10.47
CA PHE A 124 10.05 -1.59 -9.41
C PHE A 124 8.72 -1.06 -9.93
N ILE A 125 7.73 -1.02 -9.04
CA ILE A 125 6.39 -0.51 -9.36
C ILE A 125 6.27 0.92 -8.87
N SER A 126 5.76 1.84 -9.69
CA SER A 126 5.42 3.18 -9.24
C SER A 126 3.96 3.53 -9.57
N LEU A 127 3.50 4.68 -9.08
CA LEU A 127 2.14 5.18 -9.34
C LEU A 127 2.23 6.32 -10.34
N LYS A 128 1.37 6.26 -11.37
CA LYS A 128 1.21 7.35 -12.32
C LYS A 128 0.37 8.46 -11.67
N GLU A 129 0.93 9.67 -11.59
CA GLU A 129 0.35 10.78 -10.80
C GLU A 129 -1.10 11.11 -11.17
N LYS A 130 -1.43 11.10 -12.47
CA LYS A 130 -2.74 11.54 -12.99
C LYS A 130 -3.90 10.60 -12.67
N ASN A 131 -3.67 9.29 -12.69
CA ASN A 131 -4.75 8.28 -12.56
C ASN A 131 -4.49 7.24 -11.48
N GLN A 132 -3.36 7.36 -10.76
CA GLN A 132 -2.97 6.50 -9.65
C GLN A 132 -2.96 5.01 -10.03
N GLN A 133 -2.63 4.74 -11.31
CA GLN A 133 -2.42 3.39 -11.84
C GLN A 133 -1.00 2.92 -11.54
N PHE A 134 -0.84 1.64 -11.25
CA PHE A 134 0.47 1.02 -11.12
C PHE A 134 1.15 0.95 -12.49
N ILE A 135 2.39 1.41 -12.55
CA ILE A 135 3.26 1.33 -13.72
C ILE A 135 4.54 0.60 -13.34
N ARG A 136 5.04 -0.23 -14.25
CA ARG A 136 6.31 -0.93 -14.09
C ARG A 136 7.44 -0.06 -14.64
N ASN A 137 8.53 0.04 -13.90
CA ASN A 137 9.75 0.72 -14.35
C ASN A 137 10.94 -0.15 -13.96
N ALA A 138 12.10 0.08 -14.57
CA ALA A 138 13.32 -0.61 -14.19
C ALA A 138 14.52 0.32 -14.23
N ILE A 139 15.52 0.03 -13.40
CA ILE A 139 16.82 0.71 -13.40
C ILE A 139 17.89 -0.31 -13.79
N ILE A 140 18.74 0.08 -14.74
CA ILE A 140 19.98 -0.62 -15.08
C ILE A 140 21.13 0.22 -14.54
N SER A 141 21.84 -0.30 -13.55
CA SER A 141 23.03 0.33 -12.98
C SER A 141 24.25 -0.05 -13.81
N ILE A 142 25.10 0.92 -14.14
CA ILE A 142 26.29 0.73 -14.98
C ILE A 142 27.53 1.41 -14.40
N ASP A 143 28.70 0.96 -14.83
CA ASP A 143 30.01 1.47 -14.42
C ASP A 143 30.86 1.80 -15.65
N GLY A 144 30.45 2.86 -16.35
CA GLY A 144 31.03 3.27 -17.62
C GLY A 144 30.26 4.41 -18.27
N ASP A 145 30.38 4.53 -19.60
CA ASP A 145 29.76 5.62 -20.36
C ASP A 145 28.24 5.45 -20.49
N LEU A 146 27.50 6.37 -19.88
CA LEU A 146 26.05 6.36 -19.85
C LEU A 146 25.40 6.59 -21.21
N ASN A 147 25.98 7.45 -22.05
CA ASN A 147 25.41 7.75 -23.36
C ASN A 147 25.64 6.60 -24.34
N GLU A 148 26.79 5.93 -24.26
CA GLU A 148 27.07 4.74 -25.05
C GLU A 148 26.13 3.59 -24.70
N SER A 149 25.94 3.33 -23.39
CA SER A 149 25.01 2.31 -22.91
C SER A 149 23.56 2.57 -23.34
N VAL A 150 23.07 3.82 -23.27
CA VAL A 150 21.72 4.18 -23.74
C VAL A 150 21.57 3.93 -25.24
N LYS A 151 22.49 4.44 -26.06
CA LYS A 151 22.45 4.23 -27.52
C LYS A 151 22.50 2.75 -27.89
N PHE A 152 23.31 1.98 -27.18
CA PHE A 152 23.39 0.54 -27.37
C PHE A 152 22.05 -0.13 -27.06
N LEU A 153 21.44 0.17 -25.91
CA LEU A 153 20.13 -0.35 -25.50
C LEU A 153 19.03 0.00 -26.52
N GLU A 154 19.00 1.25 -26.99
CA GLU A 154 18.08 1.68 -28.04
C GLU A 154 18.24 0.85 -29.31
N SER A 155 19.49 0.58 -29.74
CA SER A 155 19.76 -0.21 -30.95
C SER A 155 19.29 -1.66 -30.87
N ILE A 156 19.41 -2.31 -29.70
CA ILE A 156 19.06 -3.73 -29.52
C ILE A 156 17.60 -3.95 -29.11
N SER A 157 16.88 -2.86 -28.84
CA SER A 157 15.49 -2.88 -28.40
C SER A 157 14.53 -2.28 -29.46
N GLU A 158 15.01 -2.09 -30.69
CA GLU A 158 14.20 -1.65 -31.81
C GLU A 158 12.89 -2.48 -31.93
N GLY A 159 11.76 -1.79 -31.92
CA GLY A 159 10.42 -2.41 -32.01
C GLY A 159 9.75 -2.74 -30.66
N THR A 160 10.46 -2.65 -29.52
CA THR A 160 9.88 -2.96 -28.20
C THR A 160 9.10 -1.81 -27.55
N ASN A 161 9.15 -0.60 -28.13
CA ASN A 161 8.59 0.64 -27.56
C ASN A 161 9.07 0.94 -26.12
N LEU A 162 10.27 0.48 -25.75
CA LEU A 162 10.89 0.83 -24.48
C LEU A 162 11.54 2.21 -24.58
N GLU A 163 11.37 3.01 -23.54
CA GLU A 163 12.01 4.33 -23.42
C GLU A 163 13.14 4.25 -22.38
N PHE A 164 14.34 4.66 -22.77
CA PHE A 164 15.53 4.67 -21.93
C PHE A 164 15.91 6.11 -21.57
N GLU A 165 16.01 6.40 -20.28
CA GLU A 165 16.40 7.71 -19.77
C GLU A 165 17.73 7.61 -19.02
N PRO A 166 18.77 8.37 -19.42
CA PRO A 166 20.01 8.44 -18.66
C PRO A 166 19.78 9.17 -17.34
N ILE A 167 20.25 8.59 -16.24
CA ILE A 167 20.18 9.15 -14.90
C ILE A 167 21.56 9.12 -14.25
N ILE A 168 21.98 10.28 -13.76
CA ILE A 168 23.17 10.43 -12.93
C ILE A 168 22.68 10.67 -11.49
N LEU A 169 23.01 9.74 -10.59
CA LEU A 169 22.74 9.89 -9.17
C LEU A 169 23.92 10.57 -8.50
N GLU A 170 23.63 11.65 -7.79
CA GLU A 170 24.61 12.31 -6.93
C GLU A 170 24.53 11.73 -5.51
N GLU A 171 25.67 11.62 -4.83
CA GLU A 171 25.73 11.27 -3.40
C GLU A 171 25.33 12.46 -2.51
N THR A 172 24.16 13.05 -2.78
CA THR A 172 23.64 14.19 -2.03
C THR A 172 22.47 13.78 -1.14
N SER A 173 22.34 14.48 -0.01
CA SER A 173 21.17 14.36 0.85
C SER A 173 20.03 15.22 0.30
N ARG A 174 18.85 14.63 0.14
CA ARG A 174 17.61 15.38 -0.11
C ARG A 174 17.23 16.15 1.16
N ARG A 175 16.82 17.40 1.01
CA ARG A 175 16.38 18.25 2.12
C ARG A 175 14.87 18.36 2.18
N THR A 176 14.32 18.49 3.38
CA THR A 176 12.90 18.79 3.63
C THR A 176 12.73 19.81 4.76
N SER A 177 11.65 20.57 4.72
CA SER A 177 11.22 21.44 5.82
C SER A 177 10.32 20.75 6.84
N ILE A 178 9.95 19.48 6.62
CA ILE A 178 9.05 18.74 7.50
C ILE A 178 9.74 18.48 8.84
N LYS A 179 9.10 18.89 9.92
CA LYS A 179 9.60 18.70 11.29
C LYS A 179 8.43 18.50 12.24
N SER A 180 8.41 17.36 12.93
CA SER A 180 7.45 17.09 13.99
C SER A 180 8.15 17.17 15.35
N PRO A 181 7.53 17.77 16.39
CA PRO A 181 8.08 17.70 17.75
C PRO A 181 8.19 16.25 18.26
N ASP A 182 7.38 15.34 17.70
CA ASP A 182 7.31 13.93 18.08
C ASP A 182 8.11 13.00 17.15
N ASP A 183 9.01 13.53 16.31
CA ASP A 183 9.70 12.75 15.25
C ASP A 183 10.38 11.48 15.78
N LEU A 184 11.07 11.55 16.92
CA LEU A 184 11.71 10.39 17.54
C LEU A 184 10.69 9.34 18.02
N SER A 185 9.56 9.78 18.56
CA SER A 185 8.49 8.87 18.99
C SER A 185 7.82 8.23 17.77
N ASN A 186 7.54 9.02 16.74
CA ASN A 186 6.93 8.56 15.50
C ASN A 186 7.81 7.55 14.76
N VAL A 187 9.12 7.79 14.64
CA VAL A 187 10.02 6.85 13.97
C VAL A 187 10.11 5.53 14.72
N LYS A 188 10.17 5.54 16.06
CA LYS A 188 10.16 4.31 16.89
C LYS A 188 8.87 3.51 16.68
N ILE A 189 7.72 4.19 16.63
CA ILE A 189 6.43 3.54 16.36
C ILE A 189 6.43 2.91 14.96
N ILE A 190 6.91 3.61 13.94
CA ILE A 190 6.98 3.07 12.57
C ILE A 190 7.91 1.87 12.49
N VAL A 191 9.08 1.94 13.13
CA VAL A 191 10.02 0.81 13.23
C VAL A 191 9.34 -0.40 13.85
N LYS A 192 8.65 -0.21 14.98
CA LYS A 192 7.89 -1.28 15.62
C LYS A 192 6.82 -1.88 14.69
N ILE A 193 6.03 -1.03 14.04
CA ILE A 193 4.97 -1.48 13.12
C ILE A 193 5.55 -2.31 11.98
N LEU A 194 6.65 -1.87 11.37
CA LEU A 194 7.29 -2.59 10.28
C LEU A 194 7.90 -3.92 10.77
N CYS A 195 8.57 -3.92 11.93
CA CYS A 195 9.08 -5.16 12.53
C CYS A 195 7.97 -6.16 12.82
N ASP A 196 6.84 -5.71 13.37
CA ASP A 196 5.70 -6.58 13.69
C ASP A 196 5.09 -7.16 12.40
N ASN A 197 4.82 -6.33 11.39
CA ASN A 197 4.19 -6.77 10.14
C ASN A 197 5.11 -7.63 9.27
N TYR A 198 6.43 -7.47 9.38
CA TYR A 198 7.40 -8.24 8.61
C TYR A 198 8.07 -9.37 9.39
N GLY A 199 7.57 -9.66 10.60
CA GLY A 199 8.00 -10.82 11.39
C GLY A 199 9.42 -10.73 11.91
N LEU A 200 9.92 -9.52 12.18
CA LEU A 200 11.25 -9.28 12.76
C LEU A 200 11.21 -9.12 14.29
N THR A 201 10.04 -8.90 14.90
CA THR A 201 9.93 -8.64 16.35
C THR A 201 10.43 -9.81 17.21
N ASN A 202 10.37 -11.05 16.71
CA ASN A 202 10.87 -12.22 17.43
C ASN A 202 12.37 -12.49 17.21
N GLU A 203 13.05 -11.67 16.40
CA GLU A 203 14.49 -11.83 16.16
C GLU A 203 15.27 -11.42 17.41
N SER A 204 16.30 -12.20 17.72
CA SER A 204 17.22 -11.91 18.81
C SER A 204 18.62 -11.67 18.29
N ILE A 205 19.23 -10.59 18.75
CA ILE A 205 20.61 -10.22 18.42
C ILE A 205 21.42 -10.32 19.71
N ASN A 206 22.39 -11.23 19.74
CA ASN A 206 23.23 -11.49 20.91
C ASN A 206 22.42 -11.76 22.20
N GLY A 207 21.31 -12.50 22.08
CA GLY A 207 20.42 -12.84 23.21
C GLY A 207 19.50 -11.70 23.68
N THR A 208 19.50 -10.56 22.97
CA THR A 208 18.61 -9.42 23.25
C THR A 208 17.53 -9.34 22.18
N ASP A 209 16.29 -9.01 22.57
CA ASP A 209 15.18 -8.71 21.66
C ASP A 209 15.56 -7.59 20.68
N LEU A 210 15.18 -7.71 19.40
CA LEU A 210 15.53 -6.73 18.35
C LEU A 210 15.22 -5.29 18.75
N LEU A 211 14.03 -4.99 19.28
CA LEU A 211 13.65 -3.62 19.59
C LEU A 211 14.49 -3.06 20.75
N LYS A 212 14.81 -3.90 21.74
CA LYS A 212 15.72 -3.52 22.84
C LYS A 212 17.17 -3.34 22.36
N PHE A 213 17.62 -4.18 21.45
CA PHE A 213 18.94 -4.04 20.83
C PHE A 213 19.05 -2.71 20.08
N LEU A 214 18.07 -2.39 19.23
CA LEU A 214 18.03 -1.13 18.48
C LEU A 214 18.01 0.08 19.41
N GLU A 215 17.24 0.03 20.50
CA GLU A 215 17.21 1.10 21.50
C GLU A 215 18.58 1.30 22.17
N GLY A 216 19.23 0.20 22.57
CA GLY A 216 20.57 0.24 23.16
C GLY A 216 21.64 0.81 22.23
N GLU A 217 21.59 0.50 20.94
CA GLU A 217 22.52 1.04 19.94
C GLU A 217 22.19 2.50 19.57
N ALA A 218 20.91 2.84 19.46
CA ALA A 218 20.47 4.20 19.13
C ALA A 218 20.90 5.21 20.21
N ILE A 219 20.83 4.84 21.49
CA ILE A 219 21.27 5.69 22.63
C ILE A 219 22.78 5.94 22.60
N LYS A 220 23.57 4.97 22.12
CA LYS A 220 25.03 5.13 21.96
C LYS A 220 25.41 5.96 20.74
N SER A 221 24.49 6.10 19.79
CA SER A 221 24.73 6.87 18.56
C SER A 221 24.75 8.37 18.84
N LEU A 222 25.44 9.13 17.97
CA LEU A 222 25.49 10.59 18.04
C LEU A 222 24.10 11.24 17.92
N ASN A 223 23.17 10.58 17.21
CA ASN A 223 21.82 11.06 16.99
C ASN A 223 20.87 9.87 16.87
N GLU A 224 20.10 9.65 17.94
CA GLU A 224 19.14 8.54 18.06
C GLU A 224 18.13 8.51 16.90
N PHE A 225 17.63 9.68 16.50
CA PHE A 225 16.66 9.77 15.40
C PHE A 225 17.28 9.33 14.07
N ASN A 226 18.49 9.80 13.75
CA ASN A 226 19.20 9.42 12.53
C ASN A 226 19.55 7.92 12.50
N TYR A 227 19.82 7.31 13.66
CA TYR A 227 20.02 5.86 13.73
C TYR A 227 18.77 5.10 13.26
N TYR A 228 17.59 5.47 13.76
CA TYR A 228 16.34 4.86 13.31
C TYR A 228 16.00 5.16 11.84
N LEU A 229 16.31 6.38 11.35
CA LEU A 229 16.16 6.70 9.92
C LEU A 229 17.02 5.79 9.05
N ASN A 230 18.27 5.56 9.45
CA ASN A 230 19.18 4.66 8.73
C ASN A 230 18.66 3.22 8.77
N PHE A 231 18.22 2.74 9.94
CA PHE A 231 17.60 1.43 10.08
C PHE A 231 16.41 1.24 9.14
N LEU A 232 15.47 2.20 9.10
CA LEU A 232 14.33 2.19 8.18
C LEU A 232 14.75 2.10 6.72
N ARG A 233 15.76 2.89 6.32
CA ARG A 233 16.27 2.92 4.94
C ARG A 233 16.97 1.62 4.57
N LYS A 234 17.83 1.08 5.42
CA LYS A 234 18.63 -0.13 5.10
C LYS A 234 17.81 -1.42 5.19
N VAL A 235 16.99 -1.57 6.24
CA VAL A 235 16.25 -2.82 6.45
C VAL A 235 14.96 -2.84 5.63
N PHE A 236 14.17 -1.77 5.67
CA PHE A 236 12.84 -1.76 5.06
C PHE A 236 12.76 -1.03 3.72
N LEU A 237 13.86 -0.41 3.25
CA LEU A 237 13.83 0.54 2.13
C LEU A 237 12.73 1.58 2.31
N PHE A 238 12.66 2.16 3.50
CA PHE A 238 11.61 3.08 3.89
C PHE A 238 12.20 4.46 4.14
N CYS A 239 11.61 5.50 3.53
CA CYS A 239 11.95 6.88 3.82
C CYS A 239 10.90 7.48 4.77
N TYR A 240 11.36 7.92 5.95
CA TYR A 240 10.51 8.56 6.96
C TYR A 240 9.81 9.81 6.42
N TYR A 241 10.54 10.77 5.86
CA TYR A 241 9.93 12.03 5.40
C TYR A 241 9.01 11.87 4.20
N CYS A 242 9.25 10.87 3.34
CA CYS A 242 8.33 10.56 2.24
C CYS A 242 7.17 9.64 2.67
N LEU A 243 7.25 9.03 3.86
CA LEU A 243 6.35 7.98 4.34
C LEU A 243 6.11 6.91 3.25
N LYS A 244 7.20 6.45 2.65
CA LYS A 244 7.15 5.57 1.47
C LYS A 244 8.16 4.43 1.58
N GLN A 245 7.71 3.25 1.15
CA GLN A 245 8.56 2.08 0.94
C GLN A 245 8.91 1.93 -0.55
N PHE A 246 10.16 1.53 -0.81
CA PHE A 246 10.72 1.33 -2.14
C PHE A 246 11.10 -0.14 -2.37
N ASP A 247 11.22 -0.53 -3.64
CA ASP A 247 11.49 -1.92 -4.02
C ASP A 247 12.99 -2.24 -4.03
N SER A 248 13.83 -1.24 -4.31
CA SER A 248 15.29 -1.35 -4.35
C SER A 248 15.96 -0.14 -3.70
N TYR A 249 17.24 -0.30 -3.31
CA TYR A 249 18.07 0.80 -2.83
C TYR A 249 18.25 1.87 -3.92
N MET A 250 18.33 1.45 -5.19
CA MET A 250 18.39 2.35 -6.33
C MET A 250 17.13 3.20 -6.48
N GLU A 251 15.92 2.61 -6.35
CA GLU A 251 14.67 3.39 -6.37
C GLU A 251 14.61 4.38 -5.21
N LEU A 252 15.03 3.96 -4.01
CA LEU A 252 15.10 4.82 -2.83
C LEU A 252 16.05 6.02 -3.07
N ASN A 253 17.25 5.78 -3.58
CA ASN A 253 18.23 6.85 -3.83
C ASN A 253 17.79 7.79 -4.95
N LEU A 254 17.21 7.26 -6.03
CA LEU A 254 16.65 8.06 -7.11
C LEU A 254 15.60 9.07 -6.61
N ARG A 255 14.79 8.67 -5.62
CA ARG A 255 13.69 9.49 -5.11
C ARG A 255 14.09 10.34 -3.91
N CYS A 256 15.00 9.87 -3.07
CA CYS A 256 15.28 10.46 -1.76
C CYS A 256 16.74 10.84 -1.55
N GLY A 257 17.63 10.66 -2.53
CA GLY A 257 19.08 10.79 -2.32
C GLY A 257 19.62 9.72 -1.37
N VAL A 258 20.89 9.86 -0.97
CA VAL A 258 21.54 8.93 -0.02
C VAL A 258 20.87 9.01 1.35
N ASN A 259 20.55 10.23 1.78
CA ASN A 259 19.71 10.50 2.95
C ASN A 259 18.62 11.51 2.58
N HIS A 260 17.53 11.48 3.34
CA HIS A 260 16.51 12.52 3.30
C HIS A 260 16.45 13.14 4.69
N GLU A 261 16.82 14.41 4.82
CA GLU A 261 17.11 15.06 6.09
C GLU A 261 16.34 16.37 6.23
N PHE A 262 15.95 16.71 7.46
CA PHE A 262 15.42 18.02 7.77
C PHE A 262 16.49 19.10 7.55
N SER A 263 16.10 20.22 6.95
CA SER A 263 16.94 21.41 6.81
C SER A 263 16.15 22.65 7.20
N SER A 264 16.70 23.44 8.12
CA SER A 264 16.17 24.74 8.52
C SER A 264 16.22 25.78 7.41
N ASP A 265 17.03 25.53 6.38
CA ASP A 265 17.18 26.43 5.23
C ASP A 265 16.00 26.33 4.25
N CYS A 266 15.19 25.27 4.38
CA CYS A 266 14.00 25.07 3.57
C CYS A 266 12.82 25.89 4.12
N ILE A 267 12.05 26.50 3.22
CA ILE A 267 10.82 27.20 3.57
C ILE A 267 9.80 26.17 4.06
N VAL A 268 9.22 26.41 5.24
CA VAL A 268 8.20 25.52 5.81
C VAL A 268 6.93 25.55 4.97
N ASP A 269 6.65 24.44 4.30
CA ASP A 269 5.34 24.19 3.69
C ASP A 269 4.38 23.58 4.72
N LEU A 270 3.47 24.42 5.25
CA LEU A 270 2.45 24.00 6.21
C LEU A 270 1.47 22.97 5.63
N SER A 271 1.29 22.92 4.31
CA SER A 271 0.41 21.94 3.66
C SER A 271 1.06 20.55 3.65
N GLU A 272 2.35 20.46 3.30
CA GLU A 272 3.12 19.22 3.37
C GLU A 272 3.23 18.72 4.81
N GLN A 273 3.48 19.62 5.77
CA GLN A 273 3.53 19.27 7.20
C GLN A 273 2.21 18.65 7.68
N ARG A 274 1.05 19.25 7.31
CA ARG A 274 -0.27 18.70 7.68
C ARG A 274 -0.53 17.34 7.05
N ILE A 275 -0.14 17.14 5.79
CA ILE A 275 -0.28 15.85 5.10
C ILE A 275 0.60 14.80 5.79
N PHE A 276 1.84 15.16 6.11
CA PHE A 276 2.78 14.31 6.84
C PHE A 276 2.21 13.88 8.20
N ASP A 277 1.82 14.82 9.06
CA ASP A 277 1.29 14.52 10.39
C ASP A 277 0.02 13.66 10.33
N ARG A 278 -0.84 13.93 9.34
CA ARG A 278 -2.03 13.10 9.08
C ARG A 278 -1.63 11.68 8.67
N ASN A 279 -0.70 11.53 7.74
CA ASN A 279 -0.28 10.23 7.23
C ASN A 279 0.40 9.40 8.33
N ILE A 280 1.17 10.01 9.24
CA ILE A 280 1.66 9.34 10.46
C ILE A 280 0.50 8.70 11.25
N ASN A 281 -0.61 9.40 11.42
CA ASN A 281 -1.78 8.87 12.12
C ASN A 281 -2.46 7.73 11.36
N VAL A 282 -2.47 7.77 10.02
CA VAL A 282 -2.95 6.66 9.19
C VAL A 282 -2.04 5.44 9.34
N ILE A 283 -0.71 5.60 9.31
CA ILE A 283 0.25 4.50 9.48
C ILE A 283 0.07 3.81 10.83
N LYS A 284 -0.20 4.56 11.90
CA LYS A 284 -0.50 4.00 13.23
C LYS A 284 -1.68 3.02 13.22
N THR A 285 -2.60 3.13 12.27
CA THR A 285 -3.71 2.17 12.11
C THR A 285 -3.28 0.82 11.53
N TRP A 286 -2.09 0.75 10.93
CA TRP A 286 -1.57 -0.47 10.31
C TRP A 286 -1.32 -1.59 11.33
N VAL A 287 -1.18 -1.25 12.63
CA VAL A 287 -1.12 -2.22 13.74
C VAL A 287 -2.31 -3.19 13.72
N ASN A 288 -3.52 -2.69 13.42
CA ASN A 288 -4.74 -3.51 13.41
C ASN A 288 -5.05 -4.10 12.04
N PHE A 289 -4.29 -3.74 11.01
CA PHE A 289 -4.59 -4.10 9.63
C PHE A 289 -4.54 -5.62 9.38
N PRO A 290 -3.59 -6.40 9.94
CA PRO A 290 -3.61 -7.86 9.80
C PRO A 290 -4.91 -8.49 10.32
N ILE A 291 -5.44 -8.00 11.44
CA ILE A 291 -6.70 -8.47 12.02
C ILE A 291 -7.86 -8.16 11.06
N ILE A 292 -7.91 -6.93 10.56
CA ILE A 292 -8.93 -6.51 9.59
C ILE A 292 -8.86 -7.36 8.31
N MET A 293 -7.66 -7.65 7.79
CA MET A 293 -7.51 -8.51 6.61
C MET A 293 -8.06 -9.92 6.86
N GLU A 294 -7.83 -10.49 8.04
CA GLU A 294 -8.34 -11.82 8.38
C GLU A 294 -9.87 -11.85 8.48
N GLU A 295 -10.48 -10.80 9.03
CA GLU A 295 -11.94 -10.64 9.03
C GLU A 295 -12.49 -10.51 7.62
N ILE A 296 -11.81 -9.79 6.73
CA ILE A 296 -12.21 -9.63 5.32
C ILE A 296 -12.20 -10.98 4.59
N LYS A 297 -11.16 -11.82 4.79
CA LYS A 297 -11.09 -13.16 4.18
C LYS A 297 -12.32 -14.01 4.54
N ASN A 298 -12.69 -14.02 5.81
CA ASN A 298 -13.82 -14.80 6.29
C ASN A 298 -15.15 -14.30 5.71
N ASP A 299 -15.37 -12.99 5.71
CA ASP A 299 -16.58 -12.37 5.14
C ASP A 299 -16.73 -12.65 3.63
N ASP A 300 -15.63 -12.59 2.86
CA ASP A 300 -15.66 -12.72 1.40
C ASP A 300 -16.03 -14.15 0.97
N ARG A 301 -15.45 -15.15 1.65
CA ARG A 301 -15.77 -16.57 1.43
C ARG A 301 -17.25 -16.86 1.66
N ASP A 302 -17.76 -16.39 2.79
CA ASP A 302 -19.17 -16.52 3.14
C ASP A 302 -20.09 -15.89 2.08
N SER A 303 -19.78 -14.65 1.67
CA SER A 303 -20.57 -13.90 0.70
C SER A 303 -20.62 -14.57 -0.68
N ALA A 304 -19.52 -15.18 -1.12
CA ALA A 304 -19.50 -15.84 -2.43
C ALA A 304 -20.21 -17.20 -2.42
N ILE A 305 -20.15 -17.96 -1.32
CA ILE A 305 -20.92 -19.20 -1.15
C ILE A 305 -22.43 -18.90 -1.11
N ASP A 306 -22.82 -17.77 -0.51
CA ASP A 306 -24.23 -17.36 -0.42
C ASP A 306 -24.90 -17.16 -1.79
N LYS A 307 -24.13 -16.97 -2.88
CA LYS A 307 -24.66 -16.95 -4.25
C LYS A 307 -25.32 -18.28 -4.65
N TYR A 308 -24.94 -19.38 -4.01
CA TYR A 308 -25.50 -20.73 -4.20
C TYR A 308 -26.60 -21.07 -3.20
N VAL A 309 -27.02 -20.10 -2.38
CA VAL A 309 -28.09 -20.26 -1.39
C VAL A 309 -29.36 -19.58 -1.87
N ILE A 310 -30.51 -20.20 -1.63
CA ILE A 310 -31.85 -19.63 -1.82
C ILE A 310 -32.45 -19.42 -0.43
N LYS A 311 -32.90 -18.21 -0.11
CA LYS A 311 -33.76 -17.99 1.06
C LYS A 311 -35.20 -18.29 0.66
N LYS A 312 -35.80 -19.35 1.24
CA LYS A 312 -37.20 -19.73 0.98
C LYS A 312 -38.15 -19.11 2.02
N ASP A 313 -37.72 -19.08 3.28
CA ASP A 313 -38.49 -18.53 4.40
C ASP A 313 -37.54 -17.90 5.45
N ALA A 314 -38.08 -17.35 6.55
CA ALA A 314 -37.34 -16.71 7.63
C ALA A 314 -36.28 -17.63 8.25
N GLN A 315 -36.55 -18.93 8.37
CA GLN A 315 -35.66 -19.94 8.93
C GLN A 315 -35.34 -21.09 7.97
N VAL A 316 -35.69 -20.98 6.68
CA VAL A 316 -35.49 -22.06 5.70
C VAL A 316 -34.64 -21.57 4.54
N PHE A 317 -33.49 -22.22 4.37
CA PHE A 317 -32.50 -21.93 3.35
C PHE A 317 -32.27 -23.17 2.47
N GLY A 318 -32.27 -23.01 1.16
CA GLY A 318 -32.08 -24.08 0.18
C GLY A 318 -30.75 -23.99 -0.56
N CYS A 319 -30.21 -25.13 -0.96
CA CYS A 319 -29.07 -25.23 -1.88
C CYS A 319 -29.55 -25.07 -3.33
N LYS A 320 -28.95 -24.15 -4.12
CA LYS A 320 -29.28 -23.98 -5.56
C LYS A 320 -28.91 -25.19 -6.42
N LEU A 321 -27.93 -26.00 -6.00
CA LEU A 321 -27.37 -27.07 -6.82
C LEU A 321 -28.11 -28.41 -6.67
N CYS A 322 -28.65 -28.71 -5.48
CA CYS A 322 -29.38 -29.96 -5.22
C CYS A 322 -30.73 -29.79 -4.52
N SER A 323 -31.19 -28.54 -4.36
CA SER A 323 -32.51 -28.18 -3.80
C SER A 323 -32.82 -28.70 -2.39
N LYS A 324 -31.80 -29.15 -1.64
CA LYS A 324 -31.93 -29.52 -0.22
C LYS A 324 -32.15 -28.29 0.65
N ASP A 325 -33.06 -28.42 1.62
CA ASP A 325 -33.43 -27.36 2.56
C ASP A 325 -32.81 -27.58 3.93
N PHE A 326 -32.52 -26.47 4.60
CA PHE A 326 -31.83 -26.41 5.88
C PHE A 326 -32.42 -25.32 6.77
N SER A 327 -32.34 -25.50 8.08
CA SER A 327 -32.87 -24.57 9.09
C SER A 327 -32.00 -23.33 9.34
N GLY A 328 -30.88 -23.18 8.62
CA GLY A 328 -29.95 -22.09 8.82
C GLY A 328 -28.90 -21.98 7.71
N LEU A 329 -28.47 -20.74 7.44
CA LEU A 329 -27.50 -20.42 6.38
C LEU A 329 -26.19 -21.20 6.51
N HIS A 330 -25.67 -21.32 7.75
CA HIS A 330 -24.44 -22.04 8.03
C HIS A 330 -24.49 -23.52 7.61
N PHE A 331 -25.65 -24.18 7.76
CA PHE A 331 -25.82 -25.57 7.33
C PHE A 331 -25.78 -25.73 5.81
N VAL A 332 -26.29 -24.76 5.05
CA VAL A 332 -26.18 -24.75 3.59
C VAL A 332 -24.73 -24.59 3.16
N ARG A 333 -23.97 -23.69 3.81
CA ARG A 333 -22.54 -23.49 3.54
C ARG A 333 -21.72 -24.75 3.80
N LEU A 334 -21.95 -25.42 4.94
CA LEU A 334 -21.31 -26.71 5.25
C LEU A 334 -21.69 -27.81 4.24
N HIS A 335 -22.95 -27.82 3.80
CA HIS A 335 -23.43 -28.77 2.79
C HIS A 335 -22.75 -28.55 1.43
N LEU A 336 -22.69 -27.31 0.95
CA LEU A 336 -22.04 -26.94 -0.31
C LEU A 336 -20.58 -27.37 -0.33
N ASN A 337 -19.84 -27.10 0.76
CA ASN A 337 -18.43 -27.51 0.90
C ASN A 337 -18.23 -29.03 0.89
N LYS A 338 -19.19 -29.82 1.41
CA LYS A 338 -19.06 -31.29 1.50
C LYS A 338 -19.62 -32.04 0.30
N ARG A 339 -20.64 -31.50 -0.37
CA ARG A 339 -21.44 -32.23 -1.39
C ARG A 339 -21.31 -31.66 -2.78
N HIS A 340 -20.81 -30.44 -2.93
CA HIS A 340 -20.58 -29.78 -4.21
C HIS A 340 -19.17 -29.18 -4.35
N PRO A 341 -18.10 -29.88 -3.93
CA PRO A 341 -16.73 -29.33 -4.01
C PRO A 341 -16.32 -29.01 -5.46
N GLU A 342 -16.84 -29.75 -6.44
CA GLU A 342 -16.57 -29.55 -7.87
C GLU A 342 -17.07 -28.19 -8.37
N CYS A 343 -18.26 -27.76 -7.95
CA CYS A 343 -18.81 -26.46 -8.33
C CYS A 343 -18.13 -25.28 -7.63
N LEU A 344 -17.37 -25.55 -6.57
CA LEU A 344 -16.66 -24.55 -5.78
C LEU A 344 -15.17 -24.46 -6.14
N LYS A 345 -14.64 -25.34 -7.00
CA LYS A 345 -13.20 -25.43 -7.28
C LYS A 345 -12.61 -24.13 -7.84
N ASP A 346 -13.30 -23.50 -8.79
CA ASP A 346 -12.84 -22.23 -9.39
C ASP A 346 -12.93 -21.07 -8.38
N LEU A 347 -13.98 -21.05 -7.55
CA LEU A 347 -14.08 -20.13 -6.41
C LEU A 347 -12.93 -20.35 -5.42
N GLN A 348 -12.56 -21.59 -5.16
CA GLN A 348 -11.51 -21.93 -4.21
C GLN A 348 -10.13 -21.46 -4.69
N ASN A 349 -9.86 -21.56 -5.99
CA ASN A 349 -8.66 -20.99 -6.60
C ASN A 349 -8.64 -19.45 -6.48
N GLU A 350 -9.78 -18.80 -6.73
CA GLU A 350 -9.89 -17.34 -6.59
C GLU A 350 -9.74 -16.89 -5.13
N PHE A 351 -10.34 -17.62 -4.18
CA PHE A 351 -10.16 -17.37 -2.75
C PHE A 351 -8.71 -17.54 -2.34
N ASN A 352 -8.04 -18.61 -2.74
CA ASN A 352 -6.63 -18.81 -2.42
C ASN A 352 -5.77 -17.66 -2.96
N ALA A 353 -6.03 -17.21 -4.19
CA ALA A 353 -5.32 -16.07 -4.78
C ALA A 353 -5.60 -14.77 -4.01
N PHE A 354 -6.83 -14.55 -3.56
CA PHE A 354 -7.21 -13.38 -2.77
C PHE A 354 -6.62 -13.43 -1.35
N ASP A 355 -6.65 -14.59 -0.70
CA ASP A 355 -6.08 -14.82 0.63
C ASP A 355 -4.56 -14.62 0.60
N ASN A 356 -3.88 -15.11 -0.44
CA ASN A 356 -2.47 -14.85 -0.66
C ASN A 356 -2.21 -13.35 -0.82
N PHE A 357 -3.01 -12.66 -1.65
CA PHE A 357 -2.90 -11.21 -1.80
C PHE A 357 -3.03 -10.49 -0.45
N LEU A 358 -4.11 -10.74 0.31
CA LEU A 358 -4.34 -10.09 1.59
C LEU A 358 -3.23 -10.37 2.61
N SER A 359 -2.69 -11.58 2.62
CA SER A 359 -1.62 -11.99 3.55
C SER A 359 -0.26 -11.39 3.18
N ASN A 360 -0.08 -10.98 1.92
CA ASN A 360 1.18 -10.42 1.40
C ASN A 360 1.12 -8.90 1.18
N ILE A 361 0.08 -8.21 1.65
CA ILE A 361 0.01 -6.74 1.59
C ILE A 361 1.20 -6.14 2.36
N ASP A 362 2.10 -5.52 1.62
CA ASP A 362 3.22 -4.75 2.16
C ASP A 362 2.84 -3.30 2.44
N TYR A 363 3.75 -2.53 3.03
CA TYR A 363 3.52 -1.12 3.31
C TYR A 363 3.16 -0.34 2.04
N LYS A 364 3.79 -0.67 0.91
CA LYS A 364 3.53 -0.02 -0.38
C LYS A 364 2.07 -0.19 -0.80
N MET A 365 1.53 -1.41 -0.73
CA MET A 365 0.12 -1.65 -1.02
C MET A 365 -0.80 -1.05 0.06
N PHE A 366 -0.43 -1.14 1.34
CA PHE A 366 -1.16 -0.49 2.43
C PHE A 366 -1.26 1.03 2.24
N SER A 367 -0.15 1.68 1.87
CA SER A 367 -0.07 3.12 1.58
C SER A 367 -1.05 3.48 0.48
N ARG A 368 -1.09 2.68 -0.59
CA ARG A 368 -2.02 2.87 -1.70
C ARG A 368 -3.48 2.70 -1.29
N LEU A 369 -3.78 1.63 -0.53
CA LEU A 369 -5.13 1.33 -0.04
C LEU A 369 -5.66 2.45 0.87
N SER A 370 -4.78 2.98 1.72
CA SER A 370 -5.09 4.00 2.72
C SER A 370 -5.10 5.43 2.16
N GLY A 371 -4.54 5.64 0.97
CA GLY A 371 -4.39 6.96 0.36
C GLY A 371 -3.27 7.79 0.97
N ILE A 372 -2.24 7.17 1.55
CA ILE A 372 -1.03 7.86 2.04
C ILE A 372 -0.21 8.40 0.86
N ASP A 373 -0.17 7.67 -0.26
CA ASP A 373 0.55 8.06 -1.49
C ASP A 373 -0.09 9.25 -2.24
N ILE A 374 -1.17 9.85 -1.71
CA ILE A 374 -1.81 11.03 -2.30
C ILE A 374 -1.09 12.28 -1.79
N PHE A 375 -0.34 12.94 -2.67
CA PHE A 375 0.48 14.11 -2.36
C PHE A 375 -0.30 15.41 -2.14
N TYR A 376 -1.62 15.35 -2.08
CA TYR A 376 -2.49 16.47 -1.75
C TYR A 376 -3.56 15.99 -0.79
N LEU A 377 -4.02 16.85 0.11
CA LEU A 377 -5.16 16.53 0.96
C LEU A 377 -6.44 16.53 0.11
N PRO A 378 -7.14 15.39 -0.07
CA PRO A 378 -8.38 15.34 -0.84
C PRO A 378 -9.38 16.42 -0.42
N LYS A 379 -10.10 16.99 -1.38
CA LYS A 379 -11.06 18.09 -1.13
C LYS A 379 -12.03 17.78 0.01
N PHE A 380 -12.51 16.54 0.11
CA PHE A 380 -13.41 16.14 1.18
C PHE A 380 -12.77 16.29 2.57
N LEU A 381 -11.48 16.01 2.73
CA LEU A 381 -10.74 16.17 4.00
C LEU A 381 -10.51 17.64 4.35
N ASN A 382 -10.30 18.50 3.35
CA ASN A 382 -10.31 19.95 3.57
C ASN A 382 -11.68 20.43 4.08
N GLU A 383 -12.77 19.85 3.59
CA GLU A 383 -14.12 20.16 4.08
C GLU A 383 -14.38 19.59 5.48
N VAL A 384 -13.87 18.38 5.79
CA VAL A 384 -13.93 17.76 7.14
C VAL A 384 -13.32 18.66 8.20
N ASN A 385 -12.14 19.21 7.92
CA ASN A 385 -11.42 20.07 8.86
C ASN A 385 -12.08 21.44 9.03
N ASN A 386 -12.96 21.83 8.10
CA ASN A 386 -13.77 23.05 8.15
C ASN A 386 -15.21 22.70 8.59
N LEU A 387 -15.39 22.41 9.87
CA LEU A 387 -16.62 21.92 10.53
C LEU A 387 -17.93 22.68 10.21
N ASN A 388 -17.85 23.89 9.63
CA ASN A 388 -19.01 24.75 9.36
C ASN A 388 -19.86 24.34 8.14
N LYS A 389 -19.49 23.31 7.36
CA LYS A 389 -20.14 23.02 6.06
C LYS A 389 -20.86 21.67 5.88
N ILE A 390 -20.81 20.73 6.83
CA ILE A 390 -21.35 19.37 6.60
C ILE A 390 -22.38 18.98 7.67
N ARG A 391 -23.59 18.57 7.25
CA ARG A 391 -24.59 17.88 8.08
C ARG A 391 -24.75 16.44 7.61
N TYR A 392 -24.82 15.50 8.55
CA TYR A 392 -24.98 14.07 8.27
C TYR A 392 -26.45 13.68 8.24
N SER A 393 -26.84 12.88 7.25
CA SER A 393 -28.13 12.22 7.22
C SER A 393 -27.93 10.76 7.60
N GLU A 394 -28.61 10.32 8.66
CA GLU A 394 -28.56 8.96 9.19
C GLU A 394 -29.38 7.95 8.37
N ARG A 395 -29.96 8.38 7.25
CA ARG A 395 -30.80 7.53 6.43
C ARG A 395 -29.93 6.60 5.57
N VAL A 396 -29.52 5.49 6.16
CA VAL A 396 -29.14 4.30 5.41
C VAL A 396 -30.42 3.77 4.75
N PHE A 397 -30.65 4.11 3.48
CA PHE A 397 -31.70 3.46 2.70
C PHE A 397 -31.29 2.00 2.47
N SER A 398 -31.93 1.08 3.20
CA SER A 398 -31.84 -0.37 3.00
C SER A 398 -32.94 -0.93 2.08
N GLY A 399 -33.71 -0.06 1.42
CA GLY A 399 -34.81 -0.45 0.54
C GLY A 399 -34.40 -0.54 -0.93
N GLU A 400 -34.87 -1.56 -1.64
CA GLU A 400 -34.80 -1.65 -3.11
C GLU A 400 -35.40 -0.38 -3.74
N ILE A 401 -34.64 0.24 -4.65
CA ILE A 401 -35.14 1.35 -5.47
C ILE A 401 -36.08 0.75 -6.51
N VAL A 402 -37.38 0.75 -6.24
CA VAL A 402 -38.40 0.47 -7.25
C VAL A 402 -38.54 1.70 -8.13
N ILE A 403 -37.81 1.71 -9.26
CA ILE A 403 -38.00 2.72 -10.31
C ILE A 403 -39.34 2.42 -10.99
N LYS A 404 -40.41 3.09 -10.56
CA LYS A 404 -41.63 3.17 -11.38
C LYS A 404 -41.34 4.07 -12.57
N ARG A 405 -41.16 3.46 -13.76
CA ARG A 405 -41.20 4.17 -15.03
C ARG A 405 -42.58 4.84 -15.15
N LYS A 406 -42.60 6.17 -15.33
CA LYS A 406 -43.76 6.88 -15.88
C LYS A 406 -43.64 6.89 -17.39
#